data_AF-A0A914LJT8-F1
#
_entry.id   AF-A0A914LJT8-F1
#
_cell.length_a   1.000
_cell.length_b   1.000
_cell.length_c   1.000
_cell.angle_alpha   90.00
_cell.angle_beta   90.00
_cell.angle_gamma   90.00
#
_symmetry.space_group_name_H-M   'P 1'
#
loop_
_entity.id
_entity.type
_entity.pdbx_description
1 polymer ?
#
loop_
_entity_poly.entity_id
_entity_poly.type
_entity_poly.pdbx_seq_one_letter_code
_entity_poly.pdbx_strand_id
1 'polypeptide(L)'
;MGKIKPQINKKSTVKLKAYQFNSVLTKNKFFPLSAAAYGNEENIRKCLNKTFINYELINVTKVYCNGHESQICSGFVALSHDDKAIILSFRGTNSFTQLLLESSEIACKSQTEVNIGGKVATYFTEIYEQLKAEGIITCVINLIKIYTDYKLWITGHSLGGALASLAAAEIASSGLINAQNIKLLTLGQPRTGNWVWAAAMDQILPYYNYRVVNHRDVIVHLPMRFFEGYHHYNTEIWYNNGMDGNEDGEEDTFIVCNDMDEDDDNCSNSLWQ
;
A
#
# COMPACT_ATOMS: atom_id res chain seq x y z
N MET A 1 -19.01 -8.82 -43.22
CA MET A 1 -19.47 -8.09 -42.01
C MET A 1 -18.29 -7.91 -41.07
N GLY A 2 -17.59 -6.78 -41.18
CA GLY A 2 -16.46 -6.45 -40.31
C GLY A 2 -16.96 -6.00 -38.94
N LYS A 3 -16.50 -6.66 -37.88
CA LYS A 3 -16.80 -6.28 -36.51
C LYS A 3 -15.99 -5.03 -36.15
N ILE A 4 -16.67 -3.90 -36.01
CA ILE A 4 -16.14 -2.66 -35.48
C ILE A 4 -15.77 -2.92 -34.01
N LYS A 5 -14.47 -2.94 -33.69
CA LYS A 5 -14.00 -2.89 -32.30
C LYS A 5 -14.33 -1.49 -31.74
N PRO A 6 -14.88 -1.37 -30.52
CA PRO A 6 -15.06 -0.07 -29.90
C PRO A 6 -13.69 0.55 -29.62
N GLN A 7 -13.42 1.70 -30.23
CA GLN A 7 -12.31 2.57 -29.87
C GLN A 7 -12.63 3.20 -28.50
N ILE A 8 -12.15 2.59 -27.43
CA ILE A 8 -12.14 3.22 -26.11
C ILE A 8 -11.06 4.31 -26.15
N ASN A 9 -11.48 5.56 -26.27
CA ASN A 9 -10.60 6.72 -26.15
C ASN A 9 -9.92 6.69 -24.76
N LYS A 10 -8.62 6.32 -24.71
CA LYS A 10 -7.75 6.57 -23.54
C LYS A 10 -7.64 8.10 -23.36
N LYS A 11 -8.59 8.71 -22.64
CA LYS A 11 -8.39 10.06 -22.10
C LYS A 11 -7.33 9.96 -21.02
N SER A 12 -6.10 10.35 -21.34
CA SER A 12 -5.05 10.60 -20.36
C SER A 12 -5.50 11.77 -19.47
N THR A 13 -6.13 11.45 -18.34
CA THR A 13 -6.48 12.45 -17.34
C THR A 13 -5.17 12.92 -16.71
N VAL A 14 -4.70 14.11 -17.08
CA VAL A 14 -3.52 14.72 -16.47
C VAL A 14 -3.79 14.86 -14.96
N LYS A 15 -3.16 14.03 -14.13
CA LYS A 15 -3.22 14.17 -12.67
C LYS A 15 -2.67 15.56 -12.30
N LEU A 16 -3.43 16.32 -11.51
CA LEU A 16 -2.96 17.60 -10.98
C LEU A 16 -1.62 17.40 -10.26
N LYS A 17 -0.72 18.39 -10.33
CA LYS A 17 0.64 18.33 -9.76
C LYS A 17 0.67 17.84 -8.31
N ALA A 18 -0.32 18.21 -7.49
CA ALA A 18 -0.43 17.79 -6.09
C ALA A 18 -0.66 16.28 -5.87
N TYR A 19 -1.12 15.59 -6.92
CA TYR A 19 -1.45 14.15 -6.93
C TYR A 19 -0.51 13.34 -7.82
N GLN A 20 0.45 13.97 -8.48
CA GLN A 20 1.54 13.27 -9.16
C GLN A 20 2.43 12.56 -8.15
N PHE A 21 3.02 11.45 -8.57
CA PHE A 21 4.00 10.72 -7.77
C PHE A 21 5.15 11.66 -7.36
N ASN A 22 5.57 11.57 -6.11
CA ASN A 22 6.66 12.38 -5.57
C ASN A 22 7.75 11.46 -5.02
N SER A 23 8.84 11.31 -5.78
CA SER A 23 9.98 10.46 -5.42
C SER A 23 10.68 10.94 -4.13
N VAL A 24 10.82 12.25 -3.94
CA VAL A 24 11.43 12.85 -2.74
C VAL A 24 10.61 12.52 -1.49
N LEU A 25 9.29 12.68 -1.55
CA LEU A 25 8.37 12.31 -0.47
C LEU A 25 8.44 10.80 -0.19
N THR A 26 8.53 9.99 -1.24
CA THR A 26 8.63 8.53 -1.13
C THR A 26 9.91 8.12 -0.41
N LYS A 27 11.07 8.58 -0.89
CA LYS A 27 12.40 8.26 -0.36
C LYS A 27 12.61 8.79 1.05
N ASN A 28 12.20 10.03 1.32
CA ASN A 28 12.52 10.70 2.58
C ASN A 28 11.46 10.53 3.66
N LYS A 29 10.24 10.11 3.34
CA LYS A 29 9.15 9.95 4.32
C LYS A 29 8.55 8.55 4.30
N PHE A 30 7.95 8.12 3.18
CA PHE A 30 7.21 6.86 3.15
C PHE A 30 8.09 5.62 3.32
N PHE A 31 9.28 5.61 2.74
CA PHE A 31 10.24 4.51 2.88
C PHE A 31 10.73 4.36 4.33
N PRO A 32 11.24 5.41 5.02
CA PRO A 32 11.59 5.35 6.44
C PRO A 32 10.42 4.95 7.34
N LEU A 33 9.20 5.43 7.05
CA LEU A 33 8.00 5.06 7.80
C LEU A 33 7.69 3.56 7.70
N SER A 34 7.73 3.03 6.48
CA SER A 34 7.52 1.61 6.24
C SER A 34 8.62 0.75 6.87
N ALA A 35 9.87 1.20 6.84
CA ALA A 35 10.98 0.53 7.50
C ALA A 35 10.86 0.58 9.04
N ALA A 36 10.42 1.71 9.60
CA ALA A 36 10.22 1.88 11.04
C ALA A 36 9.23 0.86 11.61
N ALA A 37 8.22 0.44 10.84
CA ALA A 37 7.22 -0.51 11.28
C ALA A 37 7.79 -1.88 11.69
N TYR A 38 9.01 -2.23 11.26
CA TYR A 38 9.71 -3.44 11.68
C TYR A 38 10.32 -3.34 13.09
N GLY A 39 10.45 -2.13 13.63
CA GLY A 39 11.04 -1.88 14.94
C GLY A 39 10.09 -2.14 16.11
N ASN A 40 10.66 -2.24 17.32
CA ASN A 40 9.91 -2.00 18.55
C ASN A 40 9.63 -0.49 18.71
N GLU A 41 8.89 -0.11 19.75
CA GLU A 41 8.51 1.30 19.97
C GLU A 41 9.74 2.23 20.04
N GLU A 42 10.81 1.81 20.71
CA GLU A 42 12.06 2.58 20.80
C GLU A 42 12.69 2.79 19.41
N ASN A 43 12.77 1.75 18.59
CA ASN A 43 13.32 1.83 17.25
C ASN A 43 12.42 2.63 16.30
N ILE A 44 11.10 2.54 16.45
CA ILE A 44 10.15 3.40 15.73
C ILE A 44 10.45 4.86 16.06
N ARG A 45 10.57 5.23 17.34
CA ARG A 45 10.93 6.59 17.76
C ARG A 45 12.28 7.04 17.20
N LYS A 46 13.30 6.17 17.18
CA LYS A 46 14.61 6.46 16.57
C LYS A 46 14.49 6.74 15.07
N CYS A 47 13.69 5.97 14.34
CA CYS A 47 13.44 6.21 12.91
C CYS A 47 12.67 7.51 12.69
N LEU A 48 11.63 7.78 13.49
CA LEU A 48 10.83 9.00 13.39
C LEU A 48 11.66 10.26 13.71
N ASN A 49 12.52 10.21 14.73
CA ASN A 49 13.48 11.28 15.05
C ASN A 49 14.40 11.66 13.88
N LYS A 50 14.75 10.69 13.03
CA LYS A 50 15.57 10.93 11.83
C LYS A 50 14.77 11.46 10.65
N THR A 51 13.44 11.29 10.66
CA THR A 51 12.55 11.54 9.52
C THR A 51 11.75 12.84 9.70
N PHE A 52 11.46 13.22 10.94
CA PHE A 52 10.60 14.35 11.29
C PHE A 52 11.23 15.18 12.40
N ILE A 53 11.01 16.50 12.35
CA ILE A 53 11.47 17.43 13.39
C ILE A 53 10.43 17.47 14.51
N ASN A 54 9.15 17.71 14.14
CA ASN A 54 8.03 17.77 15.08
C ASN A 54 7.04 16.61 14.82
N TYR A 55 7.11 15.58 15.66
CA TYR A 55 6.26 14.40 15.56
C TYR A 55 5.81 13.88 16.92
N GLU A 56 4.72 13.12 16.91
CA GLU A 56 4.23 12.35 18.06
C GLU A 56 3.99 10.89 17.65
N LEU A 57 4.53 9.93 18.39
CA LEU A 57 4.13 8.53 18.25
C LEU A 57 2.94 8.26 19.16
N ILE A 58 1.77 8.01 18.57
CA ILE A 58 0.49 7.95 19.26
C ILE A 58 0.17 6.53 19.73
N ASN A 59 0.34 5.55 18.85
CA ASN A 59 -0.04 4.17 19.15
C ASN A 59 0.85 3.19 18.40
N VAL A 60 1.17 2.06 19.02
CA VAL A 60 1.82 0.91 18.39
C VAL A 60 1.00 -0.32 18.73
N THR A 61 0.30 -0.86 17.74
CA THR A 61 -0.56 -2.03 17.88
C THR A 61 0.17 -3.28 17.40
N LYS A 62 0.08 -4.37 18.17
CA LYS A 62 0.67 -5.67 17.84
C LYS A 62 -0.36 -6.77 18.04
N VAL A 63 -0.43 -7.69 17.10
CA VAL A 63 -1.24 -8.90 17.15
C VAL A 63 -0.39 -10.09 16.68
N TYR A 64 -0.84 -11.30 17.00
CA TYR A 64 -0.24 -12.52 16.46
C TYR A 64 -0.82 -12.80 15.08
N CYS A 65 0.03 -12.88 14.05
CA CYS A 65 -0.42 -13.20 12.71
C CYS A 65 -1.11 -14.58 12.72
N ASN A 66 -2.41 -14.62 12.41
CA ASN A 66 -3.24 -15.83 12.34
C ASN A 66 -3.14 -16.72 13.59
N GLY A 67 -3.00 -16.14 14.78
CA GLY A 67 -2.96 -16.88 16.04
C GLY A 67 -1.69 -17.71 16.28
N HIS A 68 -0.66 -17.58 15.43
CA HIS A 68 0.64 -18.19 15.67
C HIS A 68 1.49 -17.31 16.58
N GLU A 69 1.74 -17.77 17.81
CA GLU A 69 2.42 -17.02 18.88
C GLU A 69 3.84 -16.51 18.50
N SER A 70 4.47 -17.07 17.46
CA SER A 70 5.81 -16.67 17.02
C SER A 70 5.83 -15.58 15.95
N GLN A 71 4.69 -15.20 15.38
CA GLN A 71 4.62 -14.25 14.26
C GLN A 71 3.88 -12.99 14.67
N ILE A 72 4.60 -11.85 14.68
CA ILE A 72 4.02 -10.56 15.07
C ILE A 72 3.63 -9.77 13.83
N CYS A 73 2.35 -9.42 13.77
CA CYS A 73 1.79 -8.45 12.84
C CYS A 73 1.56 -7.15 13.62
N SER A 74 1.94 -6.02 13.06
CA SER A 74 1.87 -4.76 13.79
C SER A 74 1.65 -3.56 12.89
N GLY A 75 1.21 -2.47 13.48
CA GLY A 75 1.18 -1.16 12.85
C GLY A 75 1.38 -0.08 13.89
N PHE A 76 1.72 1.13 13.45
CA PHE A 76 1.80 2.29 14.32
C PHE A 76 1.06 3.48 13.73
N VAL A 77 0.62 4.35 14.63
CA VAL A 77 0.01 5.64 14.32
C VAL A 77 0.90 6.74 14.88
N ALA A 78 1.22 7.72 14.04
CA ALA A 78 2.00 8.89 14.43
C ALA A 78 1.40 10.18 13.84
N LEU A 79 1.80 11.33 14.38
CA LEU A 79 1.54 12.64 13.81
C LEU A 79 2.86 13.24 13.35
N SER A 80 2.86 13.91 12.20
CA SER A 80 3.88 14.90 11.86
C SER A 80 3.23 16.26 11.76
N HIS A 81 3.61 17.18 12.64
CA HIS A 81 3.00 18.51 12.69
C HIS A 81 3.55 19.42 11.58
N ASP A 82 4.82 19.26 11.23
CA ASP A 82 5.45 20.04 10.15
C ASP A 82 4.82 19.71 8.78
N ASP A 83 4.59 18.42 8.55
CA ASP A 83 3.99 17.92 7.30
C ASP A 83 2.44 17.97 7.34
N LYS A 84 1.84 18.33 8.49
CA LYS A 84 0.41 18.23 8.78
C LYS A 84 -0.15 16.87 8.34
N ALA A 85 0.42 15.80 8.88
CA ALA A 85 0.11 14.44 8.49
C ALA A 85 -0.24 13.55 9.70
N ILE A 86 -1.36 12.84 9.61
CA ILE A 86 -1.65 11.65 10.39
C ILE A 86 -1.05 10.47 9.64
N ILE A 87 -0.21 9.69 10.29
CA ILE A 87 0.56 8.61 9.69
C ILE A 87 0.04 7.28 10.23
N LEU A 88 -0.28 6.36 9.32
CA LEU A 88 -0.60 4.97 9.61
C LEU A 88 0.37 4.08 8.83
N SER A 89 1.17 3.29 9.54
CA SER A 89 2.17 2.41 8.90
C SER A 89 2.05 0.99 9.40
N PHE A 90 2.00 0.02 8.48
CA PHE A 90 1.90 -1.39 8.79
C PHE A 90 3.21 -2.13 8.51
N ARG A 91 3.50 -3.10 9.38
CA ARG A 91 4.66 -3.97 9.32
C ARG A 91 4.43 -5.12 8.33
N GLY A 92 5.47 -5.45 7.56
CA GLY A 92 5.54 -6.73 6.84
C GLY A 92 6.15 -7.85 7.68
N THR A 93 6.13 -9.09 7.20
CA THR A 93 6.72 -10.24 7.91
C THR A 93 7.44 -11.20 6.97
N ASN A 94 8.62 -11.67 7.39
CA ASN A 94 9.41 -12.63 6.62
C ASN A 94 8.68 -13.97 6.46
N SER A 95 7.91 -14.39 7.45
CA SER A 95 7.13 -15.63 7.38
C SER A 95 6.05 -15.56 6.30
N PHE A 96 5.45 -14.39 6.08
CA PHE A 96 4.48 -14.19 5.01
C PHE A 96 5.18 -14.17 3.65
N THR A 97 6.33 -13.51 3.54
CA THR A 97 7.14 -13.55 2.32
C THR A 97 7.47 -14.99 1.93
N GLN A 98 7.91 -15.80 2.91
CA GLN A 98 8.16 -17.22 2.69
C GLN A 98 6.89 -17.97 2.28
N LEU A 99 5.76 -17.75 2.97
CA LEU A 99 4.48 -18.36 2.66
C LEU A 99 4.01 -18.06 1.24
N LEU A 100 4.15 -16.81 0.76
CA LEU A 100 3.81 -16.46 -0.62
C LEU A 100 4.73 -17.16 -1.62
N LEU A 101 6.03 -17.14 -1.38
CA LEU A 101 7.00 -17.75 -2.28
C LEU A 101 6.81 -19.26 -2.41
N GLU A 102 6.50 -19.94 -1.30
CA GLU A 102 6.36 -21.39 -1.27
C GLU A 102 4.94 -21.88 -1.56
N SER A 103 3.92 -21.05 -1.30
CA SER A 103 2.52 -21.51 -1.25
C SER A 103 1.49 -20.39 -1.46
N SER A 104 1.78 -19.39 -2.30
CA SER A 104 0.84 -18.29 -2.60
C SER A 104 -0.55 -18.76 -3.01
N GLU A 105 -0.66 -19.81 -3.83
CA GLU A 105 -1.96 -20.36 -4.24
C GLU A 105 -2.77 -20.85 -3.03
N ILE A 106 -2.13 -21.49 -2.06
CA ILE A 106 -2.81 -21.98 -0.84
C ILE A 106 -3.18 -20.79 0.06
N ALA A 107 -2.21 -19.90 0.31
CA ALA A 107 -2.38 -18.76 1.20
C ALA A 107 -3.47 -17.78 0.73
N CYS A 108 -3.67 -17.69 -0.58
CA CYS A 108 -4.58 -16.74 -1.19
C CYS A 108 -5.78 -17.38 -1.89
N LYS A 109 -5.98 -18.70 -1.78
CA LYS A 109 -7.17 -19.37 -2.32
C LYS A 109 -8.46 -18.88 -1.67
N SER A 110 -8.45 -18.75 -0.35
CA SER A 110 -9.61 -18.23 0.38
C SER A 110 -9.68 -16.72 0.20
N GLN A 111 -10.87 -16.23 -0.15
CA GLN A 111 -11.14 -14.80 -0.28
C GLN A 111 -12.39 -14.40 0.50
N THR A 112 -12.36 -13.21 1.08
CA THR A 112 -13.43 -12.59 1.87
C THR A 112 -14.03 -11.43 1.08
N GLU A 113 -15.36 -11.34 1.05
CA GLU A 113 -16.06 -10.18 0.50
C GLU A 113 -15.87 -8.95 1.41
N VAL A 114 -15.70 -7.80 0.79
CA VAL A 114 -15.35 -6.55 1.48
C VAL A 114 -16.30 -5.43 1.07
N ASN A 115 -16.51 -4.48 1.98
CA ASN A 115 -17.61 -3.51 1.90
C ASN A 115 -17.54 -2.56 0.69
N ILE A 116 -16.35 -2.31 0.13
CA ILE A 116 -16.21 -1.46 -1.06
C ILE A 116 -16.50 -2.21 -2.37
N GLY A 117 -16.76 -3.51 -2.30
CA GLY A 117 -16.95 -4.39 -3.44
C GLY A 117 -15.75 -5.29 -3.72
N GLY A 118 -16.03 -6.44 -4.31
CA GLY A 118 -15.03 -7.45 -4.65
C GLY A 118 -14.60 -8.31 -3.46
N LYS A 119 -13.47 -8.98 -3.62
CA LYS A 119 -12.94 -9.93 -2.65
C LYS A 119 -11.44 -9.71 -2.43
N VAL A 120 -11.00 -9.91 -1.20
CA VAL A 120 -9.59 -9.81 -0.77
C VAL A 120 -9.17 -11.15 -0.18
N ALA A 121 -7.88 -11.51 -0.26
CA ALA A 121 -7.38 -12.73 0.36
C ALA A 121 -7.76 -12.77 1.85
N THR A 122 -8.37 -13.87 2.30
CA THR A 122 -8.85 -14.00 3.69
C THR A 122 -7.72 -13.77 4.70
N TYR A 123 -6.50 -14.23 4.36
CA TYR A 123 -5.28 -13.99 5.11
C TYR A 123 -5.07 -12.51 5.47
N PHE A 124 -5.22 -11.60 4.50
CA PHE A 124 -5.04 -10.16 4.75
C PHE A 124 -6.18 -9.60 5.59
N THR A 125 -7.42 -10.01 5.33
CA THR A 125 -8.59 -9.52 6.05
C THR A 125 -8.57 -9.92 7.52
N GLU A 126 -8.15 -11.16 7.85
CA GLU A 126 -8.10 -11.63 9.24
C GLU A 126 -7.08 -10.84 10.07
N ILE A 127 -5.90 -10.59 9.53
CA ILE A 127 -4.86 -9.81 10.21
C ILE A 127 -5.31 -8.35 10.36
N TYR A 128 -5.91 -7.79 9.32
CA TYR A 128 -6.43 -6.43 9.35
C TYR A 128 -7.52 -6.26 10.41
N GLU A 129 -8.49 -7.19 10.48
CA GLU A 129 -9.57 -7.16 11.46
C GLU A 129 -9.05 -7.34 12.90
N GLN A 130 -8.01 -8.14 13.12
CA GLN A 130 -7.35 -8.22 14.44
C GLN A 130 -6.71 -6.89 14.85
N LEU A 131 -5.93 -6.26 13.96
CA LEU A 131 -5.30 -4.96 14.23
C LEU A 131 -6.36 -3.87 14.46
N LYS A 132 -7.46 -3.92 13.72
CA LYS A 132 -8.61 -3.03 13.87
C LYS A 132 -9.35 -3.24 15.19
N ALA A 133 -9.54 -4.49 15.61
CA ALA A 133 -10.14 -4.82 16.92
C ALA A 133 -9.31 -4.27 18.08
N GLU A 134 -7.97 -4.27 17.95
CA GLU A 134 -7.04 -3.61 18.88
C GLU A 134 -7.03 -2.05 18.76
N GLY A 135 -7.92 -1.49 17.95
CA GLY A 135 -8.22 -0.05 17.95
C GLY A 135 -7.33 0.83 17.07
N ILE A 136 -6.45 0.27 16.22
CA ILE A 136 -5.55 1.08 15.37
C ILE A 136 -6.34 2.01 14.43
N ILE A 137 -7.43 1.52 13.83
CA ILE A 137 -8.28 2.30 12.93
C ILE A 137 -9.12 3.32 13.69
N THR A 138 -9.65 2.94 14.86
CA THR A 138 -10.37 3.86 15.76
C THR A 138 -9.47 5.03 16.20
N CYS A 139 -8.20 4.76 16.48
CA CYS A 139 -7.19 5.78 16.79
C CYS A 139 -7.06 6.79 15.63
N VAL A 140 -6.89 6.31 14.40
CA VAL A 140 -6.79 7.15 13.20
C VAL A 140 -8.06 7.98 12.98
N ILE A 141 -9.25 7.36 13.09
CA ILE A 141 -10.53 8.05 12.95
C ILE A 141 -10.69 9.19 13.98
N ASN A 142 -10.25 8.97 15.22
CA ASN A 142 -10.29 10.02 16.25
C ASN A 142 -9.33 11.16 15.93
N LEU A 143 -8.13 10.86 15.44
CA LEU A 143 -7.16 11.88 15.02
C LEU A 143 -7.68 12.70 13.83
N ILE A 144 -8.35 12.08 12.85
CA ILE A 144 -8.96 12.79 11.72
C ILE A 144 -9.97 13.85 12.19
N LYS A 145 -10.75 13.54 13.24
CA LYS A 145 -11.73 14.48 13.82
C LYS A 145 -11.08 15.64 14.56
N ILE A 146 -9.91 15.42 15.15
CA ILE A 146 -9.16 16.42 15.93
C ILE A 146 -8.35 17.33 14.99
N TYR A 147 -7.62 16.71 14.05
CA TYR A 147 -6.68 17.37 13.13
C TYR A 147 -7.30 17.51 11.74
N THR A 148 -8.34 18.33 11.63
CA THR A 148 -9.16 18.44 10.41
C THR A 148 -8.41 19.05 9.20
N ASP A 149 -7.30 19.74 9.45
CA ASP A 149 -6.41 20.29 8.41
C ASP A 149 -5.23 19.37 8.05
N TYR A 150 -5.17 18.16 8.63
CA TYR A 150 -4.10 17.19 8.37
C TYR A 150 -4.50 16.22 7.25
N LYS A 151 -3.49 15.78 6.49
CA LYS A 151 -3.61 14.69 5.52
C LYS A 151 -3.42 13.35 6.22
N LEU A 152 -4.00 12.30 5.67
CA LEU A 152 -3.77 10.93 6.11
C LEU A 152 -2.76 10.25 5.19
N TRP A 153 -1.62 9.83 5.74
CA TRP A 153 -0.59 9.07 5.04
C TRP A 153 -0.65 7.62 5.50
N ILE A 154 -0.85 6.71 4.56
CA ILE A 154 -0.97 5.27 4.84
C ILE A 154 0.10 4.54 4.04
N THR A 155 0.89 3.70 4.73
CA THR A 155 2.02 3.00 4.12
C THR A 155 2.26 1.63 4.72
N GLY A 156 3.06 0.84 4.02
CA GLY A 156 3.56 -0.44 4.48
C GLY A 156 4.33 -1.17 3.39
N HIS A 157 5.18 -2.10 3.81
CA HIS A 157 6.00 -2.92 2.94
C HIS A 157 5.56 -4.38 2.97
N SER A 158 5.59 -5.07 1.83
CA SER A 158 5.20 -6.48 1.70
C SER A 158 3.77 -6.70 2.23
N LEU A 159 3.57 -7.59 3.21
CA LEU A 159 2.28 -7.75 3.91
C LEU A 159 1.71 -6.41 4.40
N GLY A 160 2.55 -5.53 4.92
CA GLY A 160 2.14 -4.21 5.39
C GLY A 160 1.51 -3.36 4.29
N GLY A 161 1.92 -3.53 3.03
CA GLY A 161 1.31 -2.87 1.88
C GLY A 161 -0.13 -3.34 1.61
N ALA A 162 -0.38 -4.65 1.74
CA ALA A 162 -1.73 -5.19 1.63
C ALA A 162 -2.66 -4.64 2.74
N LEU A 163 -2.18 -4.65 3.99
CA LEU A 163 -2.92 -4.10 5.15
C LEU A 163 -3.15 -2.58 5.02
N ALA A 164 -2.15 -1.84 4.54
CA ALA A 164 -2.27 -0.42 4.24
C ALA A 164 -3.39 -0.14 3.23
N SER A 165 -3.50 -0.95 2.18
CA SER A 165 -4.56 -0.79 1.18
C SER A 165 -5.96 -1.08 1.73
N LEU A 166 -6.10 -2.07 2.61
CA LEU A 166 -7.35 -2.36 3.33
C LEU A 166 -7.76 -1.18 4.25
N ALA A 167 -6.81 -0.64 5.01
CA ALA A 167 -7.06 0.51 5.88
C ALA A 167 -7.49 1.75 5.08
N ALA A 168 -6.80 2.03 3.97
CA ALA A 168 -7.10 3.15 3.10
C ALA A 168 -8.50 3.01 2.47
N ALA A 169 -8.86 1.80 2.05
CA ALA A 169 -10.20 1.49 1.53
C ALA A 169 -11.30 1.80 2.55
N GLU A 170 -11.17 1.25 3.75
CA GLU A 170 -12.16 1.45 4.82
C GLU A 170 -12.30 2.93 5.17
N ILE A 171 -11.18 3.62 5.38
CA ILE A 171 -11.20 5.03 5.80
C ILE A 171 -11.75 5.92 4.68
N ALA A 172 -11.35 5.70 3.41
CA ALA A 172 -11.87 6.47 2.29
C ALA A 172 -13.38 6.26 2.10
N SER A 173 -13.85 5.01 2.18
CA SER A 173 -15.26 4.66 2.01
C SER A 173 -16.16 5.20 3.13
N SER A 174 -15.61 5.44 4.32
CA SER A 174 -16.35 6.03 5.45
C SER A 174 -16.84 7.46 5.21
N GLY A 175 -16.21 8.20 4.28
CA GLY A 175 -16.51 9.62 4.02
C GLY A 175 -16.05 10.58 5.13
N LEU A 176 -15.35 10.10 6.17
CA LEU A 176 -14.87 10.92 7.29
C LEU A 176 -13.74 11.89 6.92
N ILE A 177 -13.00 11.58 5.85
CA ILE A 177 -11.95 12.41 5.29
C ILE A 177 -12.12 12.43 3.76
N ASN A 178 -11.89 13.58 3.14
CA ASN A 178 -11.94 13.68 1.68
C ASN A 178 -10.80 12.84 1.07
N ALA A 179 -11.10 12.02 0.05
CA ALA A 179 -10.12 11.19 -0.64
C ALA A 179 -8.90 11.98 -1.16
N GLN A 180 -9.03 13.27 -1.45
CA GLN A 180 -7.93 14.17 -1.81
C GLN A 180 -6.87 14.35 -0.71
N ASN A 181 -7.26 14.15 0.54
CA ASN A 181 -6.42 14.27 1.72
C ASN A 181 -5.85 12.92 2.17
N ILE A 182 -6.16 11.83 1.47
CA ILE A 182 -5.55 10.52 1.71
C ILE A 182 -4.38 10.32 0.72
N LYS A 183 -3.24 9.88 1.24
CA LYS A 183 -2.09 9.41 0.48
C LYS A 183 -1.81 7.96 0.85
N LEU A 184 -2.16 7.04 -0.04
CA LEU A 184 -1.75 5.64 0.04
C LEU A 184 -0.50 5.46 -0.83
N LEU A 185 0.58 4.98 -0.22
CA LEU A 185 1.75 4.52 -0.95
C LEU A 185 2.27 3.25 -0.30
N THR A 186 2.45 2.20 -1.10
CA THR A 186 2.91 0.90 -0.62
C THR A 186 4.21 0.49 -1.31
N LEU A 187 5.00 -0.35 -0.65
CA LEU A 187 6.31 -0.81 -1.13
C LEU A 187 6.28 -2.34 -1.25
N GLY A 188 6.55 -2.89 -2.43
CA GLY A 188 6.58 -4.36 -2.60
C GLY A 188 5.25 -5.04 -2.22
N GLN A 189 4.12 -4.39 -2.48
CA GLN A 189 2.80 -4.92 -2.13
C GLN A 189 2.42 -6.13 -3.03
N PRO A 190 2.01 -7.28 -2.46
CA PRO A 190 1.45 -8.40 -3.22
C PRO A 190 0.04 -8.07 -3.75
N ARG A 191 -0.42 -8.80 -4.78
CA ARG A 191 -1.81 -8.72 -5.23
C ARG A 191 -2.72 -9.04 -4.05
N THR A 192 -3.59 -8.09 -3.71
CA THR A 192 -4.33 -8.12 -2.44
C THR A 192 -5.76 -8.64 -2.62
N GLY A 193 -6.42 -8.30 -3.72
CA GLY A 193 -7.79 -8.72 -4.00
C GLY A 193 -8.04 -8.93 -5.48
N ASN A 194 -9.29 -9.23 -5.80
CA ASN A 194 -9.69 -9.50 -7.17
C ASN A 194 -9.90 -8.22 -8.00
N TRP A 195 -10.16 -8.38 -9.30
CA TRP A 195 -10.39 -7.24 -10.22
C TRP A 195 -11.52 -6.29 -9.76
N VAL A 196 -12.57 -6.80 -9.10
CA VAL A 196 -13.66 -5.96 -8.57
C VAL A 196 -13.15 -5.09 -7.42
N TRP A 197 -12.34 -5.67 -6.51
CA TRP A 197 -11.68 -4.93 -5.45
C TRP A 197 -10.72 -3.87 -6.01
N ALA A 198 -9.91 -4.24 -7.01
CA ALA A 198 -8.97 -3.33 -7.65
C ALA A 198 -9.68 -2.12 -8.28
N ALA A 199 -10.76 -2.37 -9.02
CA ALA A 199 -11.58 -1.31 -9.61
C ALA A 199 -12.25 -0.43 -8.55
N ALA A 200 -12.72 -1.02 -7.44
CA ALA A 200 -13.31 -0.26 -6.34
C ALA A 200 -12.28 0.67 -5.68
N MET A 201 -11.06 0.17 -5.42
CA MET A 201 -9.93 0.96 -4.88
C MET A 201 -9.64 2.20 -5.72
N ASP A 202 -9.60 2.04 -7.04
CA ASP A 202 -9.32 3.15 -7.96
C ASP A 202 -10.40 4.22 -7.97
N GLN A 203 -11.65 3.82 -7.73
CA GLN A 203 -12.78 4.74 -7.64
C GLN A 203 -12.77 5.53 -6.32
N ILE A 204 -12.47 4.88 -5.19
CA ILE A 204 -12.51 5.53 -3.86
C ILE A 204 -11.24 6.32 -3.55
N LEU A 205 -10.10 5.98 -4.15
CA LEU A 205 -8.81 6.66 -3.98
C LEU A 205 -8.21 7.12 -5.31
N PRO A 206 -8.90 8.02 -6.05
CA PRO A 206 -8.50 8.38 -7.42
C PRO A 206 -7.29 9.35 -7.48
N TYR A 207 -6.82 9.84 -6.33
CA TYR A 207 -5.84 10.92 -6.25
C TYR A 207 -4.40 10.42 -6.04
N TYR A 208 -4.06 10.03 -4.81
CA TYR A 208 -2.71 9.60 -4.43
C TYR A 208 -2.76 8.16 -3.92
N ASN A 209 -2.75 7.23 -4.86
CA ASN A 209 -2.72 5.79 -4.65
C ASN A 209 -1.62 5.21 -5.53
N TYR A 210 -0.50 4.81 -4.94
CA TYR A 210 0.70 4.37 -5.66
C TYR A 210 1.28 3.09 -5.06
N ARG A 211 1.60 2.12 -5.92
CA ARG A 211 2.36 0.93 -5.55
C ARG A 211 3.77 1.05 -6.09
N VAL A 212 4.76 1.02 -5.21
CA VAL A 212 6.16 1.12 -5.60
C VAL A 212 6.75 -0.29 -5.69
N VAL A 213 7.35 -0.59 -6.85
CA VAL A 213 7.96 -1.89 -7.18
C VAL A 213 9.46 -1.68 -7.40
N ASN A 214 10.28 -2.50 -6.76
CA ASN A 214 11.74 -2.43 -6.89
C ASN A 214 12.25 -3.55 -7.80
N HIS A 215 12.83 -3.17 -8.94
CA HIS A 215 13.53 -4.04 -9.89
C HIS A 215 12.79 -5.37 -10.16
N ARG A 216 13.31 -6.48 -9.63
CA ARG A 216 12.82 -7.86 -9.78
C ARG A 216 12.13 -8.38 -8.51
N ASP A 217 11.42 -7.52 -7.79
CA ASP A 217 10.68 -7.95 -6.61
C ASP A 217 9.55 -8.92 -6.99
N VAL A 218 9.76 -10.20 -6.74
CA VAL A 218 8.80 -11.27 -7.06
C VAL A 218 7.51 -11.17 -6.24
N ILE A 219 7.54 -10.53 -5.06
CA ILE A 219 6.38 -10.50 -4.15
C ILE A 219 5.20 -9.75 -4.76
N VAL A 220 5.46 -8.71 -5.56
CA VAL A 220 4.39 -7.95 -6.20
C VAL A 220 3.66 -8.76 -7.26
N HIS A 221 4.28 -9.81 -7.80
CA HIS A 221 3.69 -10.68 -8.80
C HIS A 221 2.94 -11.87 -8.19
N LEU A 222 2.80 -11.90 -6.86
CA LEU A 222 2.08 -12.94 -6.14
C LEU A 222 0.83 -12.38 -5.41
N PRO A 223 -0.26 -13.15 -5.32
CA PRO A 223 -0.56 -14.36 -6.10
C PRO A 223 -0.52 -14.10 -7.60
N MET A 224 -0.32 -15.16 -8.41
CA MET A 224 -0.24 -15.03 -9.86
C MET A 224 -1.48 -14.34 -10.42
N ARG A 225 -1.27 -13.62 -11.52
CA ARG A 225 -2.37 -13.00 -12.25
C ARG A 225 -3.36 -14.07 -12.71
N PHE A 226 -4.65 -13.78 -12.62
CA PHE A 226 -5.77 -14.69 -12.92
C PHE A 226 -6.02 -15.84 -11.93
N PHE A 227 -5.07 -16.17 -11.04
CA PHE A 227 -5.38 -17.04 -9.91
C PHE A 227 -6.49 -16.39 -9.08
N GLU A 228 -7.65 -17.02 -8.93
CA GLU A 228 -8.83 -16.51 -8.20
C GLU A 228 -9.20 -15.04 -8.55
N GLY A 229 -8.89 -14.60 -9.78
CA GLY A 229 -9.12 -13.24 -10.27
C GLY A 229 -8.29 -12.14 -9.61
N TYR A 230 -7.19 -12.45 -8.92
CA TYR A 230 -6.30 -11.46 -8.29
C TYR A 230 -5.80 -10.42 -9.29
N HIS A 231 -5.87 -9.15 -8.86
CA HIS A 231 -5.49 -7.99 -9.65
C HIS A 231 -5.05 -6.85 -8.73
N HIS A 232 -4.08 -6.07 -9.17
CA HIS A 232 -3.62 -4.84 -8.57
C HIS A 232 -4.56 -3.69 -8.95
N TYR A 233 -4.78 -2.80 -7.99
CA TYR A 233 -5.33 -1.48 -8.29
C TYR A 233 -4.25 -0.59 -8.95
N ASN A 234 -4.69 0.53 -9.52
CA ASN A 234 -3.89 1.35 -10.43
C ASN A 234 -2.64 2.00 -9.81
N THR A 235 -1.77 2.38 -10.74
CA THR A 235 -0.55 3.17 -10.63
C THR A 235 0.61 2.47 -9.93
N GLU A 236 1.30 1.66 -10.70
CA GLU A 236 2.62 1.16 -10.35
C GLU A 236 3.70 2.21 -10.65
N ILE A 237 4.67 2.30 -9.75
CA ILE A 237 5.90 3.06 -9.89
C ILE A 237 7.04 2.05 -9.85
N TRP A 238 7.60 1.74 -11.01
CA TRP A 238 8.60 0.70 -11.14
C TRP A 238 10.00 1.27 -11.26
N TYR A 239 10.82 0.99 -10.25
CA TYR A 239 12.25 1.28 -10.27
C TYR A 239 12.97 0.12 -10.94
N ASN A 240 13.01 0.15 -12.28
CA ASN A 240 13.50 -0.97 -13.10
C ASN A 240 14.99 -1.28 -12.93
N ASN A 241 15.78 -0.33 -12.43
CA ASN A 241 17.21 -0.51 -12.14
C ASN A 241 17.54 -0.64 -10.65
N GLY A 242 16.53 -0.64 -9.77
CA GLY A 242 16.73 -0.65 -8.33
C GLY A 242 16.59 0.73 -7.68
N MET A 243 16.66 0.75 -6.34
CA MET A 243 16.68 1.96 -5.49
C MET A 243 17.95 2.00 -4.63
N ASP A 244 19.05 1.47 -5.15
CA ASP A 244 20.34 1.40 -4.47
C ASP A 244 21.09 2.74 -4.47
N GLY A 245 20.63 3.73 -5.23
CA GLY A 245 21.37 4.95 -5.50
C GLY A 245 22.50 4.61 -6.46
N ASN A 246 22.43 5.12 -7.69
CA ASN A 246 23.53 4.95 -8.64
C ASN A 246 24.84 5.43 -8.01
N GLU A 247 25.90 4.62 -8.09
CA GLU A 247 27.25 4.95 -7.57
C GLU A 247 27.78 6.29 -8.12
N ASP A 248 27.21 6.75 -9.24
CA ASP A 248 27.55 7.98 -9.96
C ASP A 248 26.76 9.23 -9.54
N GLY A 249 25.86 9.13 -8.56
CA GLY A 249 25.07 10.28 -8.05
C GLY A 249 23.90 10.71 -8.93
N GLU A 250 23.53 9.91 -9.94
CA GLU A 250 22.29 10.11 -10.71
C GLU A 250 21.05 9.70 -9.88
N GLU A 251 19.93 10.40 -10.09
CA GLU A 251 18.66 10.06 -9.45
C GLU A 251 18.15 8.69 -9.92
N ASP A 252 17.68 7.88 -8.97
CA ASP A 252 17.02 6.60 -9.26
C ASP A 252 15.85 6.82 -10.22
N THR A 253 15.93 6.26 -11.44
CA THR A 253 14.89 6.41 -12.45
C THR A 253 13.74 5.43 -12.21
N PHE A 254 12.52 5.86 -12.51
CA PHE A 254 11.33 5.01 -12.40
C PHE A 254 10.39 5.17 -13.60
N ILE A 255 9.62 4.13 -13.87
CA ILE A 255 8.57 4.09 -14.89
C ILE A 255 7.21 4.21 -14.18
N VAL A 256 6.34 5.08 -14.71
CA VAL A 256 4.97 5.24 -14.20
C VAL A 256 4.03 4.42 -15.07
N CYS A 257 3.48 3.37 -14.47
CA CYS A 257 2.63 2.38 -15.09
C CYS A 257 1.17 2.67 -14.74
N ASN A 258 0.43 3.26 -15.69
CA ASN A 258 -0.92 3.80 -15.47
C ASN A 258 -2.05 2.92 -16.04
N ASP A 259 -1.79 1.65 -16.33
CA ASP A 259 -2.77 0.81 -17.00
C ASP A 259 -3.59 -0.04 -16.01
N MET A 260 -4.92 0.02 -16.18
CA MET A 260 -5.88 -0.86 -15.50
C MET A 260 -5.73 -2.32 -15.93
N ASP A 261 -5.07 -2.56 -17.06
CA ASP A 261 -4.65 -3.87 -17.48
C ASP A 261 -3.19 -4.03 -17.03
N GLU A 262 -2.96 -4.92 -16.08
CA GLU A 262 -1.62 -5.30 -15.62
C GLU A 262 -0.72 -5.88 -16.75
N ASP A 263 -1.20 -5.97 -18.00
CA ASP A 263 -0.49 -6.47 -19.19
C ASP A 263 0.44 -5.42 -19.84
N ASP A 264 0.85 -4.37 -19.11
CA ASP A 264 1.81 -3.42 -19.67
C ASP A 264 3.21 -4.08 -19.73
N ASP A 265 3.59 -4.51 -20.94
CA ASP A 265 4.91 -5.06 -21.29
C ASP A 265 6.06 -4.07 -21.00
N ASN A 266 5.77 -2.82 -20.63
CA ASN A 266 6.77 -1.83 -20.23
C ASN A 266 6.93 -1.68 -18.71
N CYS A 267 6.21 -2.49 -17.92
CA CYS A 267 6.18 -2.43 -16.45
C CYS A 267 6.79 -3.68 -15.81
N SER A 268 6.79 -3.79 -14.48
CA SER A 268 7.49 -4.90 -13.79
C SER A 268 7.01 -6.28 -14.20
N ASN A 269 5.74 -6.43 -14.60
CA ASN A 269 5.19 -7.69 -15.11
C ASN A 269 5.94 -8.21 -16.35
N SER A 270 6.58 -7.34 -17.14
CA SER A 270 7.40 -7.73 -18.31
C SER A 270 8.56 -8.67 -17.98
N LEU A 271 9.01 -8.70 -16.72
CA LEU A 271 10.10 -9.57 -16.27
C LEU A 271 9.63 -10.98 -15.90
N TRP A 272 8.32 -11.23 -15.85
CA TRP A 272 7.71 -12.44 -15.27
C TRP A 272 6.63 -13.07 -16.17
N GLN A 273 6.64 -12.75 -17.46
CA GLN A 273 5.75 -13.33 -18.48
C GLN A 273 6.17 -14.73 -18.93
#